data_AF-A0A3B0V402-F1
#
_entry.id   AF-A0A3B0V402-F1
#
_cell.length_a   1.000
_cell.length_b   1.000
_cell.length_c   1.000
_cell.angle_alpha   90.00
_cell.angle_beta   90.00
_cell.angle_gamma   90.00
#
_symmetry.space_group_name_H-M   'P 1'
#
loop_
_entity.id
_entity.type
_entity.pdbx_description
1 polymer ?
#
loop_
_entity_poly.entity_id
_entity_poly.type
_entity_poly.pdbx_seq_one_letter_code
_entity_poly.pdbx_strand_id
1 'polypeptide(L)' 'EDYTKYNWVWCGRYAVPFGLATANKLNILQNKKPLKGTFLGYETSIDHPLIEVEDLQMGTTAIATQRHWVAYASIKYE' A
#
# COMPACT_ATOMS: atom_id res chain seq x y z
N GLU A 1 11.94 11.16 -18.76
CA GLU A 1 11.88 9.98 -17.87
C GLU A 1 11.12 8.87 -18.59
N ASP A 2 11.61 7.64 -18.54
CA ASP A 2 10.99 6.49 -19.20
C ASP A 2 9.83 5.96 -18.35
N TYR A 3 8.59 6.18 -18.79
CA TYR A 3 7.37 5.78 -18.06
C TYR A 3 7.21 4.25 -17.93
N THR A 4 8.03 3.47 -18.64
CA THR A 4 8.06 2.00 -18.55
C THR A 4 9.01 1.48 -17.47
N LYS A 5 9.93 2.32 -16.97
CA LYS A 5 10.85 1.99 -15.87
C LYS A 5 10.34 2.53 -14.56
N TYR A 6 10.15 1.62 -13.60
CA TYR A 6 9.67 1.96 -12.26
C TYR A 6 10.82 1.89 -11.26
N ASN A 7 10.94 2.93 -10.43
CA ASN A 7 11.85 2.93 -9.29
C ASN A 7 11.32 2.04 -8.14
N TRP A 8 10.00 1.82 -8.08
CA TRP A 8 9.33 1.08 -7.01
C TRP A 8 8.19 0.23 -7.54
N VAL A 9 8.07 -1.00 -7.05
CA VAL A 9 6.94 -1.88 -7.35
C VAL A 9 5.83 -1.68 -6.33
N TRP A 10 4.59 -1.50 -6.82
CA TRP A 10 3.42 -1.29 -5.98
C TRP A 10 2.24 -2.14 -6.48
N CYS A 11 1.79 -3.10 -5.67
CA CYS A 11 0.70 -4.01 -6.03
C CYS A 11 -0.64 -3.28 -6.26
N GLY A 12 -0.84 -2.11 -5.63
CA GLY A 12 -2.05 -1.30 -5.75
C GLY A 12 -2.04 -0.27 -6.89
N ARG A 13 -1.04 -0.29 -7.79
CA ARG A 13 -0.77 0.81 -8.73
C ARG A 13 -1.92 1.28 -9.60
N TYR A 14 -2.89 0.41 -9.88
CA TYR A 14 -4.07 0.77 -10.68
C TYR A 14 -5.32 0.89 -9.82
N ALA A 15 -5.55 -0.09 -8.94
CA ALA A 15 -6.75 -0.13 -8.12
C ALA A 15 -6.85 1.08 -7.17
N VAL A 16 -5.74 1.46 -6.52
CA VAL A 16 -5.75 2.55 -5.53
C VAL A 16 -5.98 3.92 -6.17
N PRO A 17 -5.24 4.34 -7.23
CA PRO A 17 -5.52 5.62 -7.87
C PRO A 17 -6.91 5.70 -8.49
N PHE A 18 -7.39 4.60 -9.11
CA PHE A 18 -8.73 4.53 -9.68
C PHE A 18 -9.81 4.70 -8.61
N GLY A 19 -9.73 3.94 -7.51
CA GLY A 19 -10.69 4.01 -6.41
C GLY A 19 -10.70 5.40 -5.77
N LEU A 20 -9.51 5.97 -5.51
CA LEU A 20 -9.38 7.29 -4.91
C LEU A 20 -9.92 8.40 -5.81
N ALA A 21 -9.60 8.38 -7.11
CA ALA A 21 -10.12 9.35 -8.07
C ALA A 21 -11.65 9.28 -8.17
N THR A 22 -12.20 8.06 -8.14
CA THR A 22 -13.65 7.83 -8.16
C THR A 22 -14.31 8.39 -6.90
N ALA A 23 -13.81 8.03 -5.72
CA ALA A 23 -14.32 8.53 -4.45
C ALA A 23 -14.24 10.07 -4.35
N ASN A 24 -13.13 10.67 -4.79
CA ASN A 24 -12.95 12.12 -4.76
C ASN A 24 -13.94 12.84 -5.69
N LYS A 25 -14.15 12.33 -6.91
CA LYS A 25 -15.14 12.89 -7.83
C LYS A 25 -16.55 12.82 -7.25
N LEU A 26 -16.91 11.72 -6.61
CA LEU A 26 -18.20 11.58 -5.92
C LEU A 26 -18.33 12.57 -4.75
N ASN A 27 -17.28 12.74 -3.94
CA ASN A 27 -17.28 13.68 -2.82
C ASN A 27 -17.46 15.13 -3.29
N ILE A 28 -16.82 15.50 -4.41
CA ILE A 28 -17.00 16.82 -5.03
C ILE A 28 -18.45 17.00 -5.50
N LEU A 29 -19.06 15.98 -6.11
CA LEU A 29 -20.45 16.08 -6.58
C LEU A 29 -21.46 16.20 -5.43
N GLN A 30 -21.26 15.47 -4.33
CA GLN A 30 -22.20 15.45 -3.20
C GLN A 30 -21.97 16.60 -2.22
N ASN A 31 -20.71 16.83 -1.84
CA ASN A 31 -20.34 17.72 -0.73
C ASN A 31 -19.65 19.00 -1.20
N LYS A 32 -19.41 19.17 -2.51
CA LYS A 32 -18.69 20.31 -3.11
C LYS A 32 -17.29 20.52 -2.54
N LYS A 33 -16.68 19.45 -2.01
CA LYS A 33 -15.36 19.45 -1.39
C LYS A 33 -14.54 18.26 -1.88
N PRO A 34 -13.24 18.42 -2.13
CA PRO A 34 -12.35 17.30 -2.39
C PRO A 34 -12.10 16.50 -1.11
N LEU A 35 -11.79 15.21 -1.26
CA LEU A 35 -11.27 14.39 -0.17
C LEU A 35 -9.90 14.90 0.27
N LYS A 36 -9.66 14.90 1.58
CA LYS A 36 -8.38 15.22 2.20
C LYS A 36 -7.69 13.94 2.68
N GLY A 37 -6.47 13.71 2.20
CA GLY A 37 -5.62 12.64 2.69
C GLY A 37 -4.91 13.02 3.99
N THR A 38 -4.94 12.13 4.99
CA THR A 38 -4.13 12.22 6.21
C THR A 38 -3.26 10.98 6.30
N PHE A 39 -1.95 11.17 6.34
CA PHE A 39 -1.00 10.09 6.58
C PHE A 39 -1.16 9.57 8.00
N LEU A 40 -1.32 8.25 8.15
CA LEU A 40 -1.51 7.61 9.45
C LEU A 40 -0.23 6.94 9.94
N GLY A 41 0.55 6.36 9.04
CA GLY A 41 1.73 5.60 9.42
C GLY A 41 2.39 4.89 8.25
N TYR A 42 3.60 4.42 8.53
CA TYR A 42 4.42 3.65 7.61
C TYR A 42 5.11 2.54 8.39
N GLU A 43 5.09 1.34 7.84
CA GLU A 43 5.75 0.16 8.37
C GLU A 43 6.30 -0.68 7.22
N THR A 44 7.12 -1.65 7.55
CA THR A 44 7.71 -2.60 6.62
C THR A 44 7.58 -4.02 7.16
N SER A 45 7.74 -5.00 6.29
CA SER A 45 7.70 -6.42 6.67
C SER A 45 8.82 -6.85 7.65
N ILE A 46 9.82 -5.99 7.88
CA ILE A 46 10.95 -6.24 8.79
C ILE A 46 10.84 -5.45 10.10
N ASP A 47 9.84 -4.58 10.26
CA ASP A 47 9.65 -3.78 11.48
C ASP A 47 9.03 -4.60 12.63
N HIS A 48 8.65 -5.85 12.37
CA HIS A 48 7.97 -6.73 13.33
C HIS A 48 8.59 -8.13 13.30
N PRO A 49 8.49 -8.88 14.42
CA PRO A 49 8.84 -10.30 14.43
C PRO A 49 8.04 -11.06 13.38
N LEU A 50 8.70 -12.01 12.73
CA LEU A 50 8.04 -12.96 11.84
C LEU A 50 7.05 -13.80 12.63
N ILE A 51 5.88 -14.05 12.04
CA ILE A 51 4.93 -15.01 12.57
C ILE A 51 5.49 -16.40 12.28
N GLU A 52 5.77 -17.17 13.32
CA GLU A 52 6.21 -18.57 13.21
C GLU A 52 5.06 -19.41 12.65
N VAL A 53 5.27 -20.00 11.47
CA VAL A 53 4.30 -20.81 10.72
C VAL A 53 4.97 -22.04 10.08
N GLU A 54 6.15 -22.40 10.56
CA GLU A 54 6.95 -23.53 10.08
C GLU A 54 6.23 -24.86 10.28
N ASP A 55 5.39 -24.96 11.31
CA ASP A 55 4.54 -26.10 11.62
C ASP A 55 3.53 -26.41 10.51
N LEU A 56 3.13 -25.39 9.73
CA LEU A 56 2.20 -25.54 8.60
C LEU A 56 2.84 -26.19 7.38
N GLN A 57 4.17 -26.40 7.35
CA GLN A 57 4.91 -27.04 6.25
C GLN A 57 4.65 -26.46 4.85
N MET A 58 4.23 -25.18 4.77
CA MET A 58 3.91 -24.50 3.50
C MET A 58 5.15 -23.96 2.76
N GLY A 59 6.35 -24.15 3.33
CA GLY A 59 7.58 -23.52 2.85
C GLY A 59 7.63 -22.02 3.16
N THR A 60 8.68 -21.35 2.70
CA THR A 60 8.86 -19.91 2.94
C THR A 60 8.01 -19.09 1.97
N THR A 61 6.93 -18.48 2.46
CA THR A 61 5.95 -17.74 1.64
C THR A 61 6.05 -16.21 1.75
N ALA A 62 6.77 -15.69 2.75
CA ALA A 62 6.96 -14.26 2.97
C ALA A 62 8.35 -13.97 3.58
N ILE A 63 9.40 -14.03 2.76
CA ILE A 63 10.75 -13.65 3.20
C ILE A 63 10.72 -12.17 3.61
N ALA A 64 11.20 -11.85 4.81
CA ALA A 64 11.38 -10.48 5.28
C ALA A 64 12.81 -10.31 5.80
N THR A 65 13.66 -9.69 4.98
CA THR A 65 15.07 -9.44 5.29
C THR A 65 15.46 -8.03 4.85
N GLN A 66 16.61 -7.52 5.29
CA GLN A 66 17.12 -6.22 4.83
C GLN A 66 17.27 -6.11 3.30
N ARG A 67 17.41 -7.24 2.60
CA ARG A 67 17.55 -7.29 1.13
C ARG A 67 16.23 -7.55 0.39
N HIS A 68 15.20 -8.03 1.09
CA HIS A 68 13.90 -8.36 0.52
C HIS A 68 12.81 -8.05 1.54
N TRP A 69 12.13 -6.93 1.35
CA TRP A 69 11.10 -6.42 2.25
C TRP A 69 9.98 -5.74 1.46
N VAL A 70 8.82 -5.61 2.09
CA VAL A 70 7.65 -4.91 1.55
C VAL A 70 7.34 -3.70 2.42
N ALA A 71 7.00 -2.58 1.78
CA ALA A 71 6.59 -1.35 2.44
C ALA A 71 5.06 -1.28 2.57
N TYR A 72 4.58 -0.74 3.68
CA TYR A 72 3.16 -0.50 3.95
C TYR A 72 2.97 0.96 4.36
N ALA A 73 2.23 1.73 3.55
CA ALA A 73 1.87 3.10 3.87
C ALA A 73 0.36 3.22 4.07
N SER A 74 -0.05 3.84 5.18
CA SER A 74 -1.46 4.03 5.52
C SER A 74 -1.87 5.49 5.38
N ILE A 75 -2.93 5.73 4.62
CA ILE A 75 -3.49 7.07 4.37
C ILE A 75 -5.02 6.97 4.51
N LYS A 76 -5.58 7.83 5.36
CA LYS A 76 -7.04 8.02 5.47
C LYS A 76 -7.49 9.13 4.54
N TYR A 77 -8.63 8.96 3.88
CA TYR A 77 -9.30 10.00 3.10
C TYR A 77 -10.67 10.33 3.70
N GLU A 78 -11.00 11.62 3.81
CA GLU A 78 -12.28 12.14 4.30
C GLU A 78 -12.74 13.41 3.57
#